data_AF-A0A6P8MS57-F1
#
_entry.id   AF-A0A6P8MS57-F1
#
_cell.length_a   1.000
_cell.length_b   1.000
_cell.length_c   1.000
_cell.angle_alpha   90.00
_cell.angle_beta   90.00
_cell.angle_gamma   90.00
#
_symmetry.space_group_name_H-M   'P 1'
#
loop_
_entity.id
_entity.type
_entity.pdbx_description
1 polymer ?
#
loop_
_entity_poly.entity_id
_entity_poly.type
_entity_poly.pdbx_seq_one_letter_code
_entity_poly.pdbx_strand_id
1 'polypeptide(L)'
;MKINEKNMVAFATSATPVDREGWLNKRGELNRGYQRRWFVLKGNILFYFDRRGDKEPVGMIVLEGCTIELAEDEEQFGFQIVFHGPNNRNYALAAESQESMEQWMKALACASYDYMKLMVAELQRQLDAAEEETTMVMAPAQSPKAPPRQRHNPFNRSELHHRSQSVRSAPGRTENVPRTRITFRELHNMYGRRILADLNEWRHTRKTVEAPLISF
;
A
#
# COMPACT_ATOMS: atom_id res chain seq x y z
N MET A 1 15.76 23.88 -23.32
CA MET A 1 16.75 22.79 -23.21
C MET A 1 17.04 22.29 -24.62
N LYS A 2 18.30 22.28 -25.10
CA LYS A 2 18.62 21.81 -26.45
C LYS A 2 18.80 20.30 -26.38
N ILE A 3 17.73 19.55 -26.68
CA ILE A 3 17.75 18.10 -26.54
C ILE A 3 18.55 17.51 -27.72
N ASN A 4 19.51 16.63 -27.43
CA ASN A 4 20.34 15.99 -28.44
C ASN A 4 19.57 14.83 -29.08
N GLU A 5 19.20 14.99 -30.35
CA GLU A 5 18.49 14.01 -31.17
C GLU A 5 19.15 12.62 -31.13
N LYS A 6 20.48 12.52 -31.18
CA LYS A 6 21.18 11.22 -31.12
C LYS A 6 20.95 10.48 -29.81
N ASN A 7 20.93 11.21 -28.69
CA ASN A 7 20.68 10.62 -27.38
C ASN A 7 19.21 10.18 -27.25
N MET A 8 18.30 10.89 -27.91
CA MET A 8 16.88 10.56 -27.92
C MET A 8 16.59 9.27 -28.65
N VAL A 9 17.15 9.12 -29.84
CA VAL A 9 17.04 7.90 -30.64
C VAL A 9 17.62 6.71 -29.88
N ALA A 10 18.79 6.90 -29.24
CA ALA A 10 19.41 5.88 -28.41
C ALA A 10 18.51 5.48 -27.22
N PHE A 11 17.86 6.44 -26.55
CA PHE A 11 16.94 6.14 -25.44
C PHE A 11 15.64 5.49 -25.89
N ALA A 12 15.08 5.92 -27.02
CA ALA A 12 13.88 5.33 -27.60
C ALA A 12 14.08 3.83 -27.89
N THR A 13 15.29 3.45 -28.32
CA THR A 13 15.65 2.07 -28.68
C THR A 13 16.46 1.31 -27.61
N SER A 14 16.79 1.94 -26.48
CA SER A 14 17.57 1.28 -25.42
C SER A 14 16.79 0.17 -24.72
N ALA A 15 17.51 -0.72 -24.04
CA ALA A 15 16.96 -1.79 -23.20
C ALA A 15 16.34 -1.32 -21.87
N THR A 16 16.11 0.00 -21.72
CA THR A 16 15.39 0.55 -20.58
C THR A 16 13.96 0.00 -20.54
N PRO A 17 13.39 -0.27 -19.35
CA PRO A 17 12.04 -0.79 -19.23
C PRO A 17 11.04 0.05 -20.03
N VAL A 18 10.12 -0.64 -20.69
CA VAL A 18 9.00 -0.05 -21.42
C VAL A 18 7.78 -0.13 -20.52
N ASP A 19 7.17 1.02 -20.22
CA ASP A 19 5.96 1.06 -19.38
C ASP A 19 4.74 0.58 -20.17
N ARG A 20 4.71 0.90 -21.47
CA ARG A 20 3.69 0.40 -22.40
C ARG A 20 4.14 0.51 -23.85
N GLU A 21 3.81 -0.46 -24.68
CA GLU A 21 3.96 -0.39 -26.14
C GLU A 21 2.75 -0.96 -26.87
N GLY A 22 2.51 -0.51 -28.09
CA GLY A 22 1.35 -0.96 -28.85
C GLY A 22 1.00 -0.07 -30.04
N TRP A 23 0.08 -0.56 -30.87
CA TRP A 23 -0.46 0.22 -31.98
C TRP A 23 -1.51 1.21 -31.49
N LEU A 24 -1.44 2.44 -32.00
CA LEU A 24 -2.49 3.44 -31.91
C LEU A 24 -2.64 4.14 -33.26
N ASN A 25 -3.85 4.59 -33.56
CA ASN A 25 -4.11 5.46 -34.68
C ASN A 25 -3.93 6.91 -34.21
N LYS A 26 -3.02 7.64 -34.85
CA LYS A 26 -2.70 9.03 -34.52
C LYS A 26 -3.23 9.96 -35.60
N ARG A 27 -3.96 11.00 -35.20
CA ARG A 27 -4.37 12.06 -36.12
C ARG A 27 -3.17 12.90 -36.55
N GLY A 28 -3.06 13.15 -37.86
CA GLY A 28 -2.07 14.08 -38.40
C GLY A 28 -2.43 15.54 -38.06
N GLU A 29 -1.41 16.39 -37.99
CA GLU A 29 -1.58 17.81 -37.64
C GLU A 29 -2.05 18.64 -38.83
N LEU A 30 -1.40 18.47 -39.99
CA LEU A 30 -1.79 19.11 -41.25
C LEU A 30 -2.87 18.30 -41.96
N ASN A 31 -2.61 17.00 -42.12
CA ASN A 31 -3.56 16.05 -42.69
C ASN A 31 -4.37 15.44 -41.55
N ARG A 32 -5.66 15.80 -41.46
CA ARG A 32 -6.56 15.37 -40.37
C ARG A 32 -6.90 13.86 -40.39
N GLY A 33 -6.33 13.08 -41.31
CA GLY A 33 -6.45 11.63 -41.33
C GLY A 33 -5.70 10.95 -40.18
N TYR A 34 -6.22 9.81 -39.73
CA TYR A 34 -5.56 8.95 -38.76
C TYR A 34 -4.55 8.03 -39.44
N GLN A 35 -3.39 7.89 -38.81
CA GLN A 35 -2.31 7.01 -39.26
C GLN A 35 -1.95 6.04 -38.15
N ARG A 36 -1.88 4.75 -38.47
CA ARG A 36 -1.45 3.72 -37.53
C ARG A 36 0.05 3.87 -37.25
N ARG A 37 0.41 4.00 -35.97
CA ARG A 37 1.79 4.17 -35.51
C ARG A 37 2.07 3.23 -34.33
N TRP A 38 3.29 2.73 -34.24
CA TRP A 38 3.72 1.94 -33.09
C TRP A 38 4.20 2.89 -32.00
N PHE A 39 3.54 2.89 -30.85
CA PHE A 39 3.86 3.75 -29.72
C PHE A 39 4.65 2.98 -28.66
N VAL A 40 5.60 3.67 -28.03
CA VAL A 40 6.42 3.14 -26.93
C VAL A 40 6.54 4.22 -25.85
N LEU A 41 6.01 3.93 -24.67
CA LEU A 41 6.11 4.77 -23.48
C LEU A 41 7.30 4.30 -22.62
N LYS A 42 8.19 5.24 -22.30
CA LYS A 42 9.34 5.05 -21.41
C LYS A 42 9.47 6.25 -20.46
N GLY A 43 9.24 6.03 -19.18
CA GLY A 43 9.13 7.08 -18.18
C GLY A 43 8.02 8.07 -18.55
N ASN A 44 8.38 9.34 -18.65
CA ASN A 44 7.47 10.42 -19.04
C ASN A 44 7.54 10.77 -20.54
N ILE A 45 8.11 9.89 -21.36
CA ILE A 45 8.32 10.14 -22.79
C ILE A 45 7.61 9.07 -23.62
N LEU A 46 6.73 9.54 -24.51
CA LEU A 46 6.02 8.72 -25.47
C LEU A 46 6.62 8.87 -26.87
N PHE A 47 7.23 7.80 -27.38
CA PHE A 47 7.76 7.71 -28.73
C PHE A 47 6.75 7.09 -29.67
N TYR A 48 6.81 7.43 -30.96
CA TYR A 48 6.07 6.74 -32.00
C TYR A 48 6.89 6.51 -33.27
N PHE A 49 6.63 5.36 -33.90
CA PHE A 49 7.36 4.84 -35.05
C PHE A 49 6.38 4.51 -36.18
N ASP A 50 6.88 4.41 -37.42
CA ASP A 50 6.09 3.88 -38.54
C ASP A 50 5.73 2.42 -38.29
N ARG A 51 6.71 1.62 -37.84
CA ARG A 51 6.53 0.19 -37.55
C ARG A 51 7.23 -0.22 -36.26
N ARG A 52 6.78 -1.36 -35.73
CA ARG A 52 7.44 -2.03 -34.61
C ARG A 52 8.84 -2.47 -35.03
N GLY A 53 9.84 -2.11 -34.22
CA GLY A 53 11.25 -2.47 -34.44
C GLY A 53 12.05 -1.48 -35.29
N ASP A 54 11.44 -0.39 -35.76
CA ASP A 54 12.19 0.69 -36.41
C ASP A 54 13.17 1.32 -35.42
N LYS A 55 14.35 1.72 -35.93
CA LYS A 55 15.44 2.27 -35.10
C LYS A 55 15.29 3.74 -34.80
N GLU A 56 14.54 4.46 -35.63
CA GLU A 56 14.37 5.90 -35.52
C GLU A 56 12.89 6.22 -35.28
N PRO A 57 12.56 6.93 -34.19
CA PRO A 57 11.20 7.38 -33.96
C PRO A 57 10.85 8.46 -34.98
N VAL A 58 9.59 8.44 -35.41
CA VAL A 58 9.02 9.51 -36.27
C VAL A 58 8.81 10.76 -35.44
N GLY A 59 8.52 10.60 -34.16
CA GLY A 59 8.50 11.70 -33.22
C GLY A 59 8.37 11.23 -31.78
N MET A 60 8.32 12.21 -30.90
CA MET A 60 8.17 12.01 -29.47
C MET A 60 7.21 13.02 -28.87
N ILE A 61 6.70 12.69 -27.69
CA ILE A 61 5.84 13.55 -26.89
C ILE A 61 6.34 13.44 -25.45
N VAL A 62 6.68 14.57 -24.83
CA VAL A 62 7.02 14.65 -23.41
C VAL A 62 5.72 14.89 -22.66
N LEU A 63 5.36 14.00 -21.74
CA LEU A 63 4.05 13.99 -21.07
C LEU A 63 3.97 14.90 -19.83
N GLU A 64 4.84 15.91 -19.76
CA GLU A 64 4.83 16.86 -18.65
C GLU A 64 3.83 17.99 -18.89
N GLY A 65 3.00 18.27 -17.88
CA GLY A 65 1.98 19.31 -17.95
C GLY A 65 0.85 19.03 -18.94
N CYS A 66 0.63 17.76 -19.30
CA CYS A 66 -0.51 17.36 -20.12
C CYS A 66 -1.65 16.75 -19.31
N THR A 67 -2.87 16.83 -19.84
CA THR A 67 -4.02 16.05 -19.41
C THR A 67 -4.38 15.00 -20.45
N ILE A 68 -4.95 13.88 -19.99
CA ILE A 68 -5.47 12.82 -20.84
C ILE A 68 -6.99 12.88 -20.77
N GLU A 69 -7.64 13.09 -21.90
CA GLU A 69 -9.09 13.29 -21.98
C GLU A 69 -9.71 12.32 -23.00
N LEU A 70 -10.97 11.94 -22.78
CA LEU A 70 -11.73 11.17 -23.77
C LEU A 70 -12.04 12.05 -24.98
N ALA A 71 -11.99 11.47 -26.18
CA ALA A 71 -12.43 12.16 -27.38
C ALA A 71 -13.90 11.79 -27.65
N GLU A 72 -14.82 12.75 -27.53
CA GLU A 72 -16.26 12.48 -27.61
C GLU A 72 -16.75 12.22 -29.05
N ASP A 73 -16.10 12.81 -30.08
CA ASP A 73 -16.65 12.86 -31.45
C ASP A 73 -15.65 12.52 -32.59
N GLU A 74 -14.47 11.96 -32.30
CA GLU A 74 -13.44 11.79 -33.35
C GLU A 74 -13.30 10.37 -33.93
N GLU A 75 -13.19 9.35 -33.07
CA GLU A 75 -12.97 7.95 -33.46
C GLU A 75 -13.47 7.01 -32.35
N GLN A 76 -13.82 5.78 -32.71
CA GLN A 76 -14.17 4.77 -31.71
C GLN A 76 -12.94 4.44 -30.85
N PHE A 77 -13.11 4.46 -29.52
CA PHE A 77 -12.02 4.32 -28.55
C PHE A 77 -10.95 5.44 -28.66
N GLY A 78 -11.41 6.65 -28.99
CA GLY A 78 -10.60 7.85 -29.11
C GLY A 78 -10.31 8.54 -27.78
N PHE A 79 -9.11 9.09 -27.66
CA PHE A 79 -8.67 9.93 -26.54
C PHE A 79 -7.65 10.95 -27.01
N GLN A 80 -7.39 11.98 -26.20
CA GLN A 80 -6.46 13.05 -26.54
C GLN A 80 -5.46 13.35 -25.43
N ILE A 81 -4.24 13.67 -25.83
CA ILE A 81 -3.22 14.27 -24.97
C ILE A 81 -3.29 15.78 -25.18
N VAL A 82 -3.68 16.51 -24.14
CA VAL A 82 -3.91 17.96 -24.19
C VAL A 82 -2.82 18.67 -23.42
N PHE A 83 -2.21 19.68 -24.04
CA PHE A 83 -1.19 20.50 -23.41
C PHE A 83 -1.75 21.90 -23.19
N HIS A 84 -1.84 22.34 -21.92
CA HIS A 84 -2.38 23.66 -21.61
C HIS A 84 -1.38 24.77 -21.93
N GLY A 85 -1.80 25.77 -22.69
CA GLY A 85 -0.97 26.93 -23.04
C GLY A 85 -1.16 27.39 -24.48
N PRO A 86 -0.76 28.64 -24.80
CA PRO A 86 -0.87 29.16 -26.16
C PRO A 86 0.04 28.36 -27.12
N ASN A 87 -0.51 27.99 -28.28
CA ASN A 87 0.18 27.26 -29.35
C ASN A 87 0.67 25.85 -29.00
N ASN A 88 0.18 25.27 -27.91
CA ASN A 88 0.49 23.89 -27.57
C ASN A 88 -0.29 22.93 -28.47
N ARG A 89 0.39 21.88 -28.91
CA ARG A 89 -0.16 20.88 -29.80
C ARG A 89 -0.88 19.79 -29.01
N ASN A 90 -2.16 19.57 -29.33
CA ASN A 90 -2.90 18.42 -28.83
C ASN A 90 -2.70 17.21 -29.75
N TYR A 91 -2.73 16.01 -29.18
CA TYR A 91 -2.57 14.75 -29.92
C TYR A 91 -3.81 13.90 -29.77
N ALA A 92 -4.62 13.83 -30.83
CA ALA A 92 -5.73 12.90 -30.91
C ALA A 92 -5.25 11.50 -31.31
N LEU A 93 -5.61 10.51 -30.51
CA LEU A 93 -5.23 9.11 -30.62
C LEU A 93 -6.47 8.23 -30.55
N ALA A 94 -6.45 7.07 -31.19
CA ALA A 94 -7.50 6.07 -31.07
C ALA A 94 -6.89 4.67 -30.93
N ALA A 95 -7.43 3.88 -30.02
CA ALA A 95 -7.01 2.50 -29.80
C ALA A 95 -7.85 1.51 -30.62
N GLU A 96 -7.41 0.25 -30.67
CA GLU A 96 -8.14 -0.81 -31.41
C GLU A 96 -9.27 -1.44 -30.56
N SER A 97 -9.32 -1.15 -29.27
CA SER A 97 -10.36 -1.65 -28.34
C SER A 97 -10.53 -0.74 -27.13
N GLN A 98 -11.67 -0.85 -26.45
CA GLN A 98 -11.96 -0.17 -25.18
C GLN A 98 -10.89 -0.46 -24.12
N GLU A 99 -10.54 -1.73 -23.94
CA GLU A 99 -9.52 -2.16 -22.97
C GLU A 99 -8.15 -1.52 -23.30
N SER A 100 -7.76 -1.53 -24.58
CA SER A 100 -6.50 -0.93 -25.01
C SER A 100 -6.49 0.57 -24.74
N MET A 101 -7.59 1.27 -25.02
CA MET A 101 -7.76 2.69 -24.72
C MET A 101 -7.60 2.97 -23.22
N GLU A 102 -8.35 2.27 -22.36
CA GLU A 102 -8.30 2.47 -20.90
C GLU A 102 -6.90 2.27 -20.34
N GLN A 103 -6.24 1.20 -20.76
CA GLN A 103 -4.88 0.93 -20.31
C GLN A 103 -3.87 1.96 -20.86
N TRP A 104 -4.05 2.47 -22.08
CA TRP A 104 -3.22 3.57 -22.61
C TRP A 104 -3.45 4.86 -21.85
N MET A 105 -4.70 5.26 -21.64
CA MET A 105 -5.04 6.46 -20.89
C MET A 105 -4.48 6.40 -19.47
N LYS A 106 -4.63 5.25 -18.80
CA LYS A 106 -4.05 5.02 -17.47
C LYS A 106 -2.53 5.17 -17.48
N ALA A 107 -1.84 4.51 -18.40
CA ALA A 107 -0.38 4.57 -18.48
C ALA A 107 0.12 6.01 -18.71
N LEU A 108 -0.53 6.74 -19.62
CA LEU A 108 -0.17 8.13 -19.92
C LEU A 108 -0.48 9.08 -18.76
N ALA A 109 -1.60 8.90 -18.06
CA ALA A 109 -1.95 9.71 -16.90
C ALA A 109 -1.00 9.48 -15.71
N CYS A 110 -0.49 8.26 -15.55
CA CYS A 110 0.47 7.89 -14.53
C CYS A 110 1.93 8.29 -14.86
N ALA A 111 2.22 8.68 -16.10
CA ALA A 111 3.58 8.93 -16.57
C ALA A 111 4.14 10.29 -16.16
N SER A 112 3.30 11.25 -15.77
CA SER A 112 3.72 12.61 -15.44
C SER A 112 4.47 12.69 -14.10
N TYR A 113 5.40 13.64 -13.98
CA TYR A 113 6.09 13.88 -12.71
C TYR A 113 5.12 14.26 -11.59
N ASP A 114 4.07 15.01 -11.89
CA ASP A 114 3.04 15.40 -10.91
C ASP A 114 2.35 14.18 -10.30
N TYR A 115 2.05 13.16 -11.10
CA TYR A 115 1.51 11.91 -10.59
C TYR A 115 2.50 11.20 -9.66
N MET A 116 3.75 11.07 -10.08
CA MET A 116 4.79 10.43 -9.25
C MET A 116 4.98 11.17 -7.92
N LYS A 117 4.97 12.50 -7.94
CA LYS A 117 5.08 13.34 -6.74
C LYS A 117 3.89 13.14 -5.80
N LEU A 118 2.67 13.09 -6.32
CA LEU A 118 1.47 12.79 -5.52
C LEU A 118 1.53 11.40 -4.91
N MET A 119 1.97 10.39 -5.68
CA MET A 119 2.13 9.02 -5.20
C MET A 119 3.17 8.94 -4.09
N VAL A 120 4.32 9.60 -4.25
CA VAL A 120 5.37 9.65 -3.21
C VAL A 120 4.85 10.31 -1.93
N ALA A 121 4.10 11.41 -2.03
CA ALA A 121 3.54 12.08 -0.87
C ALA A 121 2.54 11.19 -0.12
N GLU A 122 1.68 10.47 -0.85
CA GLU A 122 0.71 9.55 -0.26
C GLU A 122 1.40 8.34 0.39
N LEU A 123 2.40 7.76 -0.28
CA LEU A 123 3.18 6.64 0.28
C LEU A 123 3.94 7.06 1.55
N GLN A 124 4.51 8.27 1.57
CA GLN A 124 5.17 8.79 2.78
C GLN A 124 4.18 8.91 3.94
N ARG A 125 2.97 9.44 3.69
CA ARG A 125 1.91 9.53 4.71
C ARG A 125 1.50 8.16 5.23
N GLN A 126 1.42 7.16 4.37
CA GLN A 126 1.13 5.78 4.77
C GLN A 126 2.25 5.17 5.61
N LEU A 127 3.51 5.45 5.26
CA LEU A 127 4.67 4.99 6.03
C LEU A 127 4.67 5.59 7.44
N ASP A 128 4.48 6.90 7.55
CA ASP A 128 4.45 7.61 8.84
C ASP A 128 3.32 7.05 9.75
N ALA A 129 2.13 6.82 9.19
CA ALA A 129 1.01 6.23 9.94
C ALA A 129 1.30 4.80 10.41
N ALA A 130 1.92 3.97 9.58
CA ALA A 130 2.27 2.60 9.93
C ALA A 130 3.37 2.54 11.00
N GLU A 131 4.31 3.48 10.99
CA GLU A 131 5.32 3.64 12.04
C GLU A 131 4.68 4.04 13.37
N GLU A 132 3.74 5.00 13.36
CA GLU A 132 3.00 5.39 14.57
C GLU A 132 2.22 4.21 15.18
N GLU A 133 1.48 3.44 14.36
CA GLU A 133 0.77 2.24 14.81
C GLU A 133 1.74 1.21 15.42
N THR A 134 2.88 0.97 14.78
CA THR A 134 3.92 0.06 15.30
C THR A 134 4.46 0.54 16.64
N THR A 135 4.69 1.84 16.80
CA THR A 135 5.21 2.45 18.02
C THR A 135 4.19 2.36 19.17
N MET A 136 2.90 2.52 18.88
CA MET A 136 1.83 2.37 19.89
C MET A 136 1.67 0.91 20.36
N VAL A 137 1.89 -0.07 19.48
CA VAL A 137 1.81 -1.50 19.81
C VAL A 137 3.06 -1.99 20.57
N MET A 138 4.21 -1.35 20.36
CA MET A 138 5.48 -1.66 21.02
C MET A 138 5.75 -0.83 22.29
N ALA A 139 4.85 0.09 22.67
CA ALA A 139 4.98 0.82 23.92
C ALA A 139 5.12 -0.17 25.09
N PRO A 140 6.17 -0.05 25.94
CA PRO A 140 6.35 -0.97 27.05
C PRO A 140 5.12 -0.86 27.94
N ALA A 141 4.43 -1.97 28.16
CA ALA A 141 3.34 -2.05 29.12
C ALA A 141 3.85 -1.48 30.44
N GLN A 142 3.35 -0.30 30.83
CA GLN A 142 3.65 0.23 32.16
C GLN A 142 3.16 -0.83 33.15
N SER A 143 4.08 -1.36 33.96
CA SER A 143 3.77 -2.32 35.01
C SER A 143 2.58 -1.76 35.79
N PRO A 144 1.48 -2.50 35.98
CA PRO A 144 0.31 -1.97 36.65
C PRO A 144 0.72 -1.42 38.01
N LYS A 145 0.65 -0.10 38.18
CA LYS A 145 0.96 0.54 39.45
C LYS A 145 -0.07 0.02 40.45
N ALA A 146 0.42 -0.69 41.46
CA ALA A 146 -0.43 -1.20 42.53
C ALA A 146 -1.27 -0.05 43.10
N PRO A 147 -2.59 -0.23 43.29
CA PRO A 147 -3.43 0.82 43.83
C PRO A 147 -2.88 1.27 45.19
N PRO A 148 -2.97 2.56 45.54
CA PRO A 148 -2.43 3.07 46.78
C PRO A 148 -3.02 2.28 47.96
N ARG A 149 -2.14 1.70 48.79
CA ARG A 149 -2.50 1.01 50.02
C ARG A 149 -2.94 2.02 51.08
N GLN A 150 -4.09 2.65 50.87
CA GLN A 150 -4.82 3.36 51.92
C GLN A 150 -6.21 2.76 52.05
N ARG A 151 -6.26 1.47 52.38
CA ARG A 151 -7.44 0.96 53.07
C ARG A 151 -7.15 1.08 54.56
N HIS A 152 -7.70 2.11 55.19
CA HIS A 152 -7.69 2.21 56.65
C HIS A 152 -8.44 1.00 57.20
N ASN A 153 -7.71 0.11 57.86
CA ASN A 153 -8.28 -1.10 58.45
C ASN A 153 -8.96 -0.72 59.76
N PRO A 154 -10.30 -0.79 59.88
CA PRO A 154 -11.03 -0.31 61.05
C PRO A 154 -10.73 -1.10 62.34
N PHE A 155 -10.03 -2.23 62.21
CA PHE A 155 -9.56 -3.05 63.34
C PHE A 155 -8.19 -2.64 63.88
N ASN A 156 -7.51 -1.67 63.28
CA ASN A 156 -6.21 -1.20 63.76
C ASN A 156 -6.34 -0.01 64.72
N ARG A 157 -7.32 -0.06 65.64
CA ARG A 157 -7.33 0.82 66.82
C ARG A 157 -6.34 0.25 67.83
N SER A 158 -5.31 1.03 68.13
CA SER A 158 -4.42 0.80 69.25
C SER A 158 -5.18 1.07 70.55
N GLU A 159 -5.94 0.09 71.03
CA GLU A 159 -6.41 0.07 72.42
C GLU A 159 -5.60 -0.95 73.22
N LEU A 160 -4.87 -0.41 74.19
CA LEU A 160 -4.12 -1.13 75.21
C LEU A 160 -5.09 -1.88 76.13
N HIS A 161 -5.63 -3.04 75.74
CA HIS A 161 -6.31 -3.90 76.72
C HIS A 161 -6.07 -5.40 76.51
N HIS A 162 -5.59 -5.96 77.62
CA HIS A 162 -5.40 -7.32 78.10
C HIS A 162 -5.74 -8.53 77.20
N ARG A 163 -4.73 -9.40 77.12
CA ARG A 163 -4.75 -10.82 76.74
C ARG A 163 -6.06 -11.51 77.14
N SER A 164 -6.87 -11.85 76.16
CA SER A 164 -7.96 -12.82 76.30
C SER A 164 -7.70 -14.00 75.36
N GLN A 165 -7.48 -15.17 75.95
CA GLN A 165 -7.44 -16.46 75.26
C GLN A 165 -8.81 -16.71 74.63
N SER A 166 -8.87 -16.92 73.31
CA SER A 166 -10.09 -17.40 72.67
C SER A 166 -10.01 -18.90 72.42
N VAL A 167 -11.05 -19.56 72.91
CA VAL A 167 -11.30 -20.98 73.05
C VAL A 167 -11.76 -21.61 71.73
N ARG A 168 -11.19 -22.79 71.45
CA ARG A 168 -11.80 -24.00 70.87
C ARG A 168 -13.00 -23.88 69.90
N SER A 169 -12.73 -24.42 68.70
CA SER A 169 -13.51 -25.48 68.01
C SER A 169 -14.76 -25.12 67.21
N ALA A 170 -14.69 -25.42 65.90
CA ALA A 170 -15.82 -25.94 65.13
C ALA A 170 -15.35 -27.23 64.41
N PRO A 171 -15.94 -28.42 64.71
CA PRO A 171 -15.61 -29.66 64.02
C PRO A 171 -16.53 -29.81 62.80
N GLY A 172 -15.96 -29.85 61.60
CA GLY A 172 -16.75 -29.92 60.37
C GLY A 172 -15.93 -30.22 59.13
N ARG A 173 -15.47 -31.48 59.01
CA ARG A 173 -15.26 -32.22 57.76
C ARG A 173 -14.50 -31.49 56.64
N THR A 174 -13.17 -31.45 56.74
CA THR A 174 -12.33 -31.36 55.54
C THR A 174 -12.13 -32.77 55.01
N GLU A 175 -12.89 -33.18 54.00
CA GLU A 175 -12.45 -34.29 53.16
C GLU A 175 -11.12 -33.87 52.51
N ASN A 176 -10.13 -34.75 52.64
CA ASN A 176 -8.80 -34.63 52.06
C ASN A 176 -8.92 -34.59 50.52
N VAL A 177 -9.21 -33.41 49.97
CA VAL A 177 -8.89 -33.14 48.58
C VAL A 177 -7.42 -32.78 48.55
N PRO A 178 -6.55 -33.55 47.86
CA PRO A 178 -5.15 -33.17 47.71
C PRO A 178 -5.16 -31.81 47.01
N ARG A 179 -4.81 -30.74 47.73
CA ARG A 179 -4.47 -29.48 47.09
C ARG A 179 -3.18 -29.72 46.33
N THR A 180 -3.28 -30.13 45.07
CA THR A 180 -2.15 -30.15 44.15
C THR A 180 -1.62 -28.73 44.10
N ARG A 181 -0.46 -28.50 44.72
CA ARG A 181 0.25 -27.24 44.64
C ARG A 181 0.87 -27.16 43.25
N ILE A 182 0.04 -26.85 42.27
CA ILE A 182 0.50 -26.57 40.91
C ILE A 182 1.08 -25.16 40.94
N THR A 183 2.35 -25.05 40.59
CA THR A 183 3.03 -23.77 40.50
C THR A 183 2.53 -22.99 39.30
N PHE A 184 2.64 -21.66 39.35
CA PHE A 184 2.30 -20.81 38.20
C PHE A 184 3.10 -21.22 36.93
N ARG A 185 4.36 -21.65 37.09
CA ARG A 185 5.20 -22.14 35.99
C ARG A 185 4.62 -23.39 35.34
N GLU A 186 4.08 -24.32 36.12
CA GLU A 186 3.46 -25.55 35.59
C GLU A 186 2.15 -25.23 34.88
N LEU A 187 1.30 -24.40 35.46
CA LEU A 187 0.08 -23.88 34.80
C LEU A 187 0.41 -23.18 33.47
N HIS A 188 1.43 -22.33 33.46
CA HIS A 188 1.85 -21.60 32.26
C HIS A 188 2.41 -22.53 31.19
N ASN A 189 3.14 -23.59 31.57
CA ASN A 189 3.62 -24.57 30.60
C ASN A 189 2.48 -25.43 30.04
N MET A 190 1.53 -25.83 30.88
CA MET A 190 0.39 -26.66 30.47
C MET A 190 -0.56 -25.91 29.54
N TYR A 191 -0.94 -24.69 29.90
CA TYR A 191 -1.99 -23.95 29.17
C TYR A 191 -1.41 -22.79 28.36
N GLY A 192 -0.44 -22.05 28.89
CA GLY A 192 0.13 -20.87 28.23
C GLY A 192 0.80 -21.18 26.89
N ARG A 193 1.55 -22.27 26.80
CA ARG A 193 2.18 -22.69 25.53
C ARG A 193 1.15 -23.07 24.46
N ARG A 194 0.06 -23.75 24.86
CA ARG A 194 -1.01 -24.14 23.94
C ARG A 194 -1.76 -22.90 23.41
N ILE A 195 -2.11 -21.98 24.31
CA ILE A 195 -2.76 -20.71 23.94
C ILE A 195 -1.89 -19.91 22.96
N LEU A 196 -0.58 -19.85 23.18
CA LEU A 196 0.34 -19.16 22.27
C LEU A 196 0.45 -19.84 20.91
N ALA A 197 0.39 -21.17 20.86
CA ALA A 197 0.38 -21.92 19.61
C ALA A 197 -0.91 -21.66 18.82
N ASP A 198 -2.08 -21.75 19.47
CA ASP A 198 -3.38 -21.48 18.85
C ASP A 198 -3.47 -20.02 18.35
N LEU A 199 -2.90 -19.06 19.08
CA LEU A 199 -2.82 -17.65 18.66
C LEU A 199 -1.93 -17.46 17.42
N ASN A 200 -0.78 -18.15 17.37
CA ASN A 200 0.11 -18.08 16.22
C ASN A 200 -0.54 -18.73 14.98
N GLU A 201 -1.21 -19.87 15.15
CA GLU A 201 -1.94 -20.54 14.09
C GLU A 201 -3.03 -19.64 13.50
N TRP A 202 -3.86 -19.03 14.36
CA TRP A 202 -4.87 -18.06 13.93
C TRP A 202 -4.28 -16.87 13.14
N ARG A 203 -3.13 -16.32 13.58
CA ARG A 203 -2.44 -15.24 12.87
C ARG A 203 -1.95 -15.66 11.49
N HIS A 204 -1.44 -16.89 11.37
CA HIS A 204 -1.02 -17.44 10.08
C HIS A 204 -2.22 -17.64 9.15
N THR A 205 -3.34 -18.19 9.63
CA THR A 205 -4.54 -18.40 8.83
C THR A 205 -5.09 -17.09 8.27
N ARG A 206 -5.08 -15.99 9.05
CA ARG A 206 -5.52 -14.67 8.54
C ARG A 206 -4.62 -14.14 7.43
N LYS A 207 -3.30 -14.26 7.58
CA LYS A 207 -2.35 -13.85 6.53
C LYS A 207 -2.50 -14.65 5.23
N THR A 208 -2.92 -15.91 5.31
CA THR A 208 -3.17 -16.74 4.14
C THR A 208 -4.53 -16.51 3.48
N VAL A 209 -5.54 -16.07 4.23
CA VAL A 209 -6.89 -15.78 3.70
C VAL A 209 -6.99 -14.38 3.07
N GLU A 210 -6.13 -13.44 3.48
CA GLU A 210 -6.02 -12.09 2.89
C GLU A 210 -4.96 -11.97 1.78
N ALA A 211 -4.30 -13.07 1.39
CA ALA A 211 -3.39 -13.06 0.25
C ALA A 211 -4.22 -12.96 -1.05
N PRO A 212 -3.98 -11.96 -1.94
CA PRO A 212 -4.71 -11.87 -3.20
C PRO A 212 -4.37 -13.09 -4.06
N LEU A 213 -5.41 -13.73 -4.61
CA LEU A 213 -5.30 -14.79 -5.61
C LEU A 213 -4.67 -14.20 -6.88
N ILE A 214 -3.34 -14.21 -6.93
CA ILE A 214 -2.60 -14.08 -8.18
C ILE A 214 -2.27 -15.51 -8.64
N SER A 215 -3.06 -16.03 -9.58
CA SER A 215 -2.65 -17.16 -10.41
C SER A 215 -1.72 -16.63 -11.51
N PHE A 216 -0.56 -17.26 -11.65
CA PHE A 216 0.26 -17.14 -12.87
C PHE A 216 -0.43 -17.80 -14.06
#